data_AF-A0A251UU93-F1
#
_entry.id   AF-A0A251UU93-F1
#
_cell.length_a   1.000
_cell.length_b   1.000
_cell.length_c   1.000
_cell.angle_alpha   90.00
_cell.angle_beta   90.00
_cell.angle_gamma   90.00
#
_symmetry.space_group_name_H-M   'P 1'
#
loop_
_entity.id
_entity.type
_entity.pdbx_description
1 polymer ?
#
loop_
_entity_poly.entity_id
_entity_poly.type
_entity_poly.pdbx_seq_one_letter_code
_entity_poly.pdbx_strand_id
1 'polypeptide(L)'
;MMNCHIMSRHVTSPLLETVALVEDIVVEYVTAMVHKAQDIASKRGKLLTEYFLFSIRKDLPKLNRCKELLSMNEELKQARKAFDVDEEKMASAE
;
A
#
# COMPACT_ATOMS: atom_id res chain seq x y z
N MET A 1 0.37 -1.50 -26.51
CA MET A 1 1.18 -1.34 -25.29
C MET A 1 1.05 0.10 -24.80
N MET A 2 0.08 0.38 -23.94
CA MET A 2 -0.08 1.69 -23.29
C MET A 2 0.92 1.76 -22.12
N ASN A 3 2.18 1.99 -22.47
CA ASN A 3 3.25 2.18 -21.51
C ASN A 3 3.09 3.54 -20.82
N CYS A 4 2.74 3.52 -19.54
CA CYS A 4 3.33 4.34 -18.47
C CYS A 4 3.67 5.82 -18.81
N HIS A 5 2.74 6.59 -19.38
CA HIS A 5 2.94 8.04 -19.60
C HIS A 5 2.42 8.92 -18.44
N ILE A 6 2.00 8.34 -17.32
CA ILE A 6 1.43 9.11 -16.19
C ILE A 6 2.49 9.43 -15.10
N MET A 7 3.65 8.78 -15.10
CA MET A 7 4.65 8.91 -14.01
C MET A 7 5.71 10.01 -14.20
N SER A 8 5.81 10.67 -15.36
CA SER A 8 6.88 11.65 -15.60
C SER A 8 6.39 12.90 -16.28
N ARG A 9 5.79 13.83 -15.51
CA ARG A 9 5.97 15.25 -15.83
C ARG A 9 7.37 15.65 -15.32
N HIS A 10 8.37 15.47 -16.18
CA HIS A 10 9.76 15.92 -16.08
C HIS A 10 10.38 16.08 -14.67
N VAL A 11 11.08 15.04 -14.19
CA VAL A 11 12.18 15.21 -13.23
C VAL A 11 13.43 14.63 -13.89
N THR A 12 14.10 15.45 -14.71
CA THR A 12 15.47 15.17 -15.13
C THR A 12 16.39 15.36 -13.92
N SER A 13 16.90 14.26 -13.38
CA SER A 13 17.94 14.19 -12.33
C SER A 13 17.75 15.21 -11.18
N PRO A 14 16.90 14.90 -10.18
CA PRO A 14 16.69 15.80 -9.05
C PRO A 14 18.00 15.99 -8.27
N LEU A 15 18.14 17.14 -7.61
CA LEU A 15 19.27 17.38 -6.72
C LEU A 15 19.26 16.34 -5.59
N LEU A 16 20.43 15.79 -5.26
CA LEU A 16 20.55 14.78 -4.19
C LEU A 16 20.02 15.32 -2.85
N GLU A 17 20.23 16.60 -2.57
CA GLU A 17 19.72 17.27 -1.37
C GLU A 17 18.18 17.29 -1.34
N THR A 18 17.52 17.46 -2.49
CA THR A 18 16.06 17.39 -2.57
C THR A 18 15.55 15.98 -2.29
N VAL A 19 16.24 14.96 -2.83
CA VAL A 19 15.87 13.56 -2.57
C VAL A 19 16.03 13.23 -1.09
N ALA A 20 17.17 13.59 -0.49
CA ALA A 20 17.43 13.36 0.93
C ALA A 20 16.40 14.08 1.82
N LEU A 21 16.07 15.33 1.51
CA LEU A 21 15.06 16.06 2.28
C LEU A 21 13.66 15.44 2.15
N VAL A 22 13.27 15.01 0.95
CA VAL A 22 11.97 14.36 0.75
C VAL A 22 11.92 13.02 1.48
N GLU A 23 13.04 12.28 1.51
CA GLU A 23 13.16 11.06 2.30
C GLU A 23 12.90 11.32 3.78
N ASP A 24 13.57 12.32 4.38
CA ASP A 24 13.37 12.70 5.78
C ASP A 24 11.92 13.08 6.07
N ILE A 25 11.31 13.92 5.22
CA ILE A 25 9.90 14.34 5.34
C ILE A 25 8.96 13.14 5.28
N VAL A 26 9.20 12.20 4.36
CA VAL A 26 8.35 11.02 4.20
C VAL A 26 8.48 10.08 5.39
N VAL A 27 9.70 9.86 5.89
CA VAL A 27 9.95 9.04 7.08
C VAL A 27 9.21 9.62 8.29
N GLU A 28 9.33 10.93 8.53
CA GLU A 28 8.61 11.61 9.61
C GLU A 28 7.09 11.48 9.45
N TYR A 29 6.57 11.73 8.24
CA TYR A 29 5.15 11.66 7.95
C TYR A 29 4.57 10.25 8.18
N VAL A 30 5.24 9.22 7.69
CA VAL A 30 4.82 7.81 7.89
C VAL A 30 4.86 7.46 9.38
N THR A 31 5.91 7.86 10.09
CA THR A 31 6.06 7.62 11.53
C THR A 31 4.91 8.26 12.32
N ALA A 32 4.62 9.53 12.06
CA ALA A 32 3.52 10.24 12.69
C ALA A 32 2.14 9.63 12.35
N MET A 33 1.96 9.10 11.14
CA MET A 33 0.74 8.42 10.74
C MET A 33 0.55 7.09 11.50
N VAL A 34 1.62 6.29 11.63
CA VAL A 34 1.59 5.01 12.34
C VAL A 34 1.28 5.21 13.82
N HIS A 35 1.90 6.20 14.49
CA HIS A 35 1.57 6.52 15.88
C HIS A 35 0.09 6.86 16.06
N LYS A 36 -0.47 7.73 15.21
CA LYS A 36 -1.92 8.06 15.25
C LYS A 36 -2.80 6.83 15.06
N ALA A 37 -2.43 5.92 14.16
CA ALA A 37 -3.18 4.68 13.94
C ALA A 37 -3.04 3.72 15.14
N GLN A 38 -1.85 3.65 15.73
CA GLN A 38 -1.55 2.83 16.90
C GLN A 38 -2.30 3.31 18.15
N ASP A 39 -2.45 4.61 18.36
CA ASP A 39 -3.22 5.17 19.48
C ASP A 39 -4.67 4.67 19.47
N ILE A 40 -5.25 4.55 18.27
CA ILE A 40 -6.61 4.02 18.09
C ILE A 40 -6.61 2.50 18.24
N ALA A 41 -5.63 1.81 17.65
CA ALA A 41 -5.52 0.35 17.66
C ALA A 41 -5.19 -0.24 19.04
N SER A 42 -4.50 0.50 19.91
CA SER A 42 -4.09 0.06 21.25
C SER A 42 -5.28 -0.34 22.12
N LYS A 43 -6.47 0.22 21.88
CA LYS A 43 -7.72 -0.16 22.55
C LYS A 43 -8.24 -1.55 22.16
N ARG A 44 -7.78 -2.08 21.02
CA ARG A 44 -8.26 -3.33 20.39
C ARG A 44 -7.15 -4.38 20.21
N GLY A 45 -5.91 -4.05 20.58
CA GLY A 45 -4.77 -4.98 20.66
C GLY A 45 -4.08 -5.34 19.33
N LYS A 46 -4.60 -4.89 18.18
CA LYS A 46 -3.97 -5.16 16.87
C LYS A 46 -4.11 -3.96 15.93
N LEU A 47 -3.01 -3.58 15.29
CA LEU A 47 -2.99 -2.59 14.22
C LEU A 47 -3.45 -3.24 12.90
N LEU A 48 -4.55 -2.73 12.36
CA LEU A 48 -5.19 -3.16 11.11
C LEU A 48 -5.22 -2.01 10.10
N THR A 49 -5.40 -2.34 8.82
CA THR A 49 -5.50 -1.37 7.72
C THR A 49 -6.65 -0.36 7.92
N GLU A 50 -7.73 -0.76 8.59
CA GLU A 50 -8.88 0.11 8.87
C GLU A 50 -8.54 1.37 9.67
N TYR A 51 -7.52 1.32 10.54
CA TYR A 51 -7.12 2.49 11.32
C TYR A 51 -6.45 3.56 10.45
N PHE A 52 -5.69 3.16 9.42
CA PHE A 52 -5.15 4.09 8.44
C PHE A 52 -6.25 4.71 7.57
N LEU A 53 -7.24 3.91 7.16
CA LEU A 53 -8.41 4.42 6.43
C LEU A 53 -9.21 5.41 7.28
N PHE A 54 -9.34 5.14 8.57
CA PHE A 54 -9.98 6.06 9.52
C PHE A 54 -9.22 7.40 9.62
N SER A 55 -7.89 7.39 9.63
CA SER A 55 -7.09 8.62 9.63
C SER A 55 -7.28 9.47 8.35
N ILE A 56 -7.48 8.82 7.20
CA ILE A 56 -7.59 9.48 5.88
C ILE A 56 -9.05 9.86 5.55
N ARG A 57 -10.03 9.46 6.36
CA ARG A 57 -11.48 9.57 6.07
C ARG A 57 -12.02 10.96 5.67
N LYS A 58 -11.27 12.02 5.96
CA LYS A 58 -11.63 13.40 5.60
C LYS A 58 -11.36 13.72 4.13
N ASP A 59 -10.46 12.99 3.48
CA ASP A 59 -10.11 13.15 2.07
C ASP A 59 -10.75 12.00 1.26
N LEU A 60 -11.97 12.24 0.77
CA LEU A 60 -12.77 11.22 0.07
C LEU A 60 -12.07 10.68 -1.19
N PRO A 61 -11.45 11.52 -2.06
CA PRO A 61 -10.68 11.02 -3.20
C PRO A 61 -9.56 10.04 -2.79
N LYS A 62 -8.74 10.39 -1.78
CA LYS A 62 -7.69 9.49 -1.30
C LYS A 62 -8.26 8.23 -0.68
N LEU A 63 -9.32 8.34 0.12
CA LEU A 63 -9.97 7.20 0.75
C LEU A 63 -10.49 6.20 -0.30
N ASN A 64 -11.17 6.69 -1.33
CA ASN A 64 -11.70 5.85 -2.40
C ASN A 64 -10.57 5.16 -3.17
N ARG A 65 -9.50 5.90 -3.48
CA ARG A 65 -8.31 5.32 -4.12
C ARG A 65 -7.68 4.21 -3.29
N CYS A 66 -7.55 4.40 -1.98
CA CYS A 66 -7.04 3.37 -1.07
C CYS A 66 -7.95 2.13 -1.05
N LYS A 67 -9.27 2.31 -1.04
CA LYS A 67 -10.23 1.19 -1.08
C LYS A 67 -10.12 0.38 -2.37
N GLU A 68 -10.04 1.04 -3.52
CA GLU A 68 -9.84 0.38 -4.81
C GLU A 68 -8.55 -0.45 -4.83
N LEU A 69 -7.43 0.13 -4.38
CA LEU A 69 -6.14 -0.55 -4.36
C LEU A 69 -6.15 -1.76 -3.41
N LEU A 70 -6.82 -1.66 -2.26
CA LEU A 70 -6.96 -2.78 -1.34
C LEU A 70 -7.82 -3.91 -1.93
N SER A 71 -8.94 -3.58 -2.60
CA SER A 71 -9.77 -4.56 -3.30
C SER A 71 -8.96 -5.32 -4.35
N MET A 72 -8.25 -4.58 -5.22
CA MET A 72 -7.41 -5.16 -6.26
C MET A 72 -6.29 -6.04 -5.68
N ASN A 73 -5.69 -5.64 -4.56
CA ASN A 73 -4.67 -6.46 -3.89
C ASN A 73 -5.24 -7.79 -3.39
N GLU A 74 -6.46 -7.79 -2.83
CA GLU A 74 -7.11 -9.03 -2.40
C GLU A 74 -7.46 -9.93 -3.60
N GLU A 75 -7.92 -9.37 -4.71
CA GLU A 75 -8.14 -10.13 -5.96
C GLU A 75 -6.84 -10.75 -6.48
N LEU A 76 -5.73 -10.01 -6.49
CA LEU A 76 -4.42 -10.51 -6.89
C LEU A 76 -3.91 -11.62 -5.95
N LYS A 77 -4.14 -11.51 -4.63
CA LYS A 77 -3.79 -12.56 -3.67
C LYS A 77 -4.62 -13.82 -3.89
N GLN A 78 -5.91 -13.69 -4.18
CA GLN A 78 -6.78 -14.82 -4.48
C GLN A 78 -6.35 -15.52 -5.78
N ALA A 79 -6.05 -14.74 -6.83
CA ALA A 79 -5.54 -15.27 -8.08
C ALA A 79 -4.24 -16.06 -7.87
N ARG A 80 -3.28 -15.54 -7.10
CA ARG A 80 -2.03 -16.25 -6.77
C ARG A 80 -2.28 -17.57 -6.06
N LYS A 81 -3.18 -17.59 -5.07
CA LYS A 81 -3.53 -18.82 -4.33
C LYS A 81 -4.16 -19.89 -5.21
N ALA A 82 -4.90 -19.51 -6.26
CA ALA A 82 -5.53 -20.46 -7.16
C ALA A 82 -4.50 -21.32 -7.92
N PHE A 83 -3.27 -20.83 -8.10
CA PHE A 83 -2.20 -21.55 -8.77
C PHE A 83 -1.31 -22.38 -7.82
N ASP A 84 -1.20 -22.00 -6.54
CA ASP A 84 -0.45 -22.78 -5.53
C ASP A 84 -1.12 -24.14 -5.20
N VAL A 85 -2.43 -24.26 -5.43
CA VAL A 85 -3.19 -25.51 -5.14
C VAL A 85 -2.96 -26.59 -6.21
N ASP A 86 -2.44 -26.24 -7.38
CA ASP A 86 -2.22 -27.20 -8.47
C ASP A 86 -0.90 -27.99 -8.33
N GLU A 87 0.15 -27.42 -7.72
CA GLU A 87 1.44 -28.11 -7.52
C GLU A 87 1.32 -29.31 -6.55
N GLU A 88 0.59 -29.17 -5.43
CA GLU A 88 0.40 -30.27 -4.47
C GLU A 88 -0.47 -31.41 -5.03
N LYS A 89 -1.38 -31.14 -5.96
CA LYS A 89 -2.24 -32.17 -6.58
C LYS A 89 -1.55 -32.92 -7.71
N MET A 90 -0.61 -32.30 -8.42
CA MET A 90 0.15 -32.97 -9.48
C MET A 90 1.29 -33.85 -8.93
N ALA A 91 1.84 -33.54 -7.74
CA ALA A 91 2.88 -34.37 -7.10
C ALA A 91 2.37 -35.69 -6.49
N SER A 92 1.05 -35.86 -6.33
CA SER A 92 0.43 -37.09 -5.81
C SER A 92 -0.10 -38.04 -6.91
N ALA A 93 0.14 -37.71 -8.18
CA ALA A 93 -0.35 -38.47 -9.34
C ALA A 93 0.74 -39.28 -10.05
N GLU A 94 1.95 -39.38 -9.49
CA GLU A 94 3.01 -40.31 -9.91
C GLU A 94 3.23 -41.45 -8.90
#